data_AF-G5HL65-F1
#
_entry.id   AF-G5HL65-F1
#
_cell.length_a   1.000
_cell.length_b   1.000
_cell.length_c   1.000
_cell.angle_alpha   90.00
_cell.angle_beta   90.00
_cell.angle_gamma   90.00
#
_symmetry.space_group_name_H-M   'P 1'
#
loop_
_entity.id
_entity.type
_entity.pdbx_description
1 polymer ?
#
loop_
_entity_poly.entity_id
_entity_poly.type
_entity_poly.pdbx_seq_one_letter_code
_entity_poly.pdbx_strand_id
1 'polypeptide(L)'
;MKIQNRSAFIISILIPLAVGAVSALIGGNMSTYAALNKPALSPPGFVFPVIWTILYILMGFSSYIIYSSSRPNKTNAFLLYGIQLFFNFFWSIIFFHFKVYLFAFIWLIALIYIIAIMIKHFYIVSPLAAYLQIPYFLWCIFAAYLNLSILILN
;
A
#
# COMPACT_ATOMS: atom_id res chain seq x y z
N MET A 1 -22.57 -9.40 2.89
CA MET A 1 -22.49 -8.07 3.54
C MET A 1 -23.39 -7.12 2.75
N LYS A 2 -24.45 -6.56 3.35
CA LYS A 2 -25.30 -5.56 2.67
C LYS A 2 -24.59 -4.20 2.74
N ILE A 3 -24.40 -3.53 1.60
CA ILE A 3 -23.83 -2.18 1.54
C ILE A 3 -24.89 -1.22 2.08
N GLN A 4 -24.77 -0.84 3.36
CA GLN A 4 -25.71 0.07 4.01
C GLN A 4 -25.52 1.53 3.57
N ASN A 5 -24.27 1.95 3.28
CA ASN A 5 -23.97 3.32 2.86
C ASN A 5 -23.11 3.33 1.59
N ARG A 6 -23.78 3.54 0.45
CA ARG A 6 -23.13 3.53 -0.88
C ARG A 6 -22.08 4.64 -1.01
N SER A 7 -22.34 5.83 -0.46
CA SER A 7 -21.41 6.96 -0.54
C SER A 7 -20.14 6.67 0.25
N ALA A 8 -20.26 6.14 1.47
CA ALA A 8 -19.11 5.75 2.28
C ALA A 8 -18.28 4.65 1.60
N PHE A 9 -18.94 3.67 0.96
CA PHE A 9 -18.26 2.62 0.20
C PHE A 9 -17.41 3.19 -0.95
N ILE A 10 -18.00 4.08 -1.74
CA ILE A 10 -17.32 4.72 -2.87
C ILE A 10 -16.14 5.56 -2.37
N ILE A 11 -16.34 6.39 -1.34
CA ILE A 11 -15.29 7.22 -0.76
C ILE A 11 -14.13 6.37 -0.24
N SER A 12 -14.42 5.28 0.47
CA SER A 12 -13.40 4.35 0.98
C SER A 12 -12.53 3.74 -0.11
N ILE A 13 -13.07 3.51 -1.32
CA ILE A 13 -12.31 3.00 -2.47
C ILE A 13 -11.56 4.12 -3.20
N LEU A 14 -12.18 5.30 -3.33
CA LEU A 14 -11.58 6.42 -4.04
C LEU A 14 -10.35 6.99 -3.32
N ILE A 15 -10.34 7.00 -1.99
CA ILE A 15 -9.19 7.51 -1.21
C ILE A 15 -7.87 6.78 -1.56
N PRO A 16 -7.74 5.45 -1.40
CA PRO A 16 -6.50 4.75 -1.71
C PRO A 16 -6.15 4.81 -3.20
N LEU A 17 -7.15 4.78 -4.09
CA LEU A 17 -6.91 4.95 -5.54
C LEU A 17 -6.36 6.34 -5.87
N ALA A 18 -6.91 7.40 -5.28
CA ALA A 18 -6.43 8.76 -5.46
C ALA A 18 -5.02 8.93 -4.89
N VAL A 19 -4.76 8.39 -3.70
CA VAL A 19 -3.41 8.36 -3.10
C VAL A 19 -2.42 7.70 -4.05
N GLY A 20 -2.77 6.53 -4.58
CA GLY A 20 -1.94 5.80 -5.53
C GLY A 20 -1.69 6.56 -6.84
N ALA A 21 -2.75 7.13 -7.42
CA ALA A 21 -2.66 7.90 -8.65
C ALA A 21 -1.80 9.16 -8.49
N VAL A 22 -2.02 9.92 -7.42
CA VAL A 22 -1.22 11.13 -7.13
C VAL A 22 0.23 10.76 -6.82
N SER A 23 0.47 9.69 -6.05
CA SER A 23 1.82 9.17 -5.79
C SER A 23 2.54 8.78 -7.10
N ALA A 24 1.86 8.12 -8.02
CA ALA A 24 2.42 7.75 -9.32
C ALA A 24 2.70 8.95 -10.23
N LEU A 25 1.83 9.96 -10.23
CA LEU A 25 2.03 11.20 -10.99
C LEU A 25 3.25 11.99 -10.50
N ILE A 26 3.45 12.07 -9.19
CA ILE A 26 4.58 12.79 -8.58
C ILE A 26 5.88 11.97 -8.65
N GLY A 27 5.77 10.66 -8.40
CA GLY A 27 6.91 9.74 -8.34
C GLY A 27 7.68 9.64 -9.66
N GLY A 28 7.05 9.95 -10.79
CA GLY A 28 7.73 10.05 -12.06
C GLY A 28 7.88 8.71 -12.79
N ASN A 29 8.33 8.83 -14.04
CA ASN A 29 8.05 7.89 -15.10
C ASN A 29 8.84 6.57 -14.99
N MET A 30 8.17 5.43 -15.20
CA MET A 30 8.71 4.06 -15.17
C MET A 30 9.92 3.85 -16.11
N SER A 31 10.16 4.79 -17.03
CA SER A 31 11.40 4.91 -17.81
C SER A 31 12.68 4.90 -16.97
N THR A 32 12.68 5.45 -15.75
CA THR A 32 13.85 5.40 -14.86
C THR A 32 14.11 3.98 -14.39
N TYR A 33 13.06 3.20 -14.13
CA TYR A 33 13.15 1.78 -13.76
C TYR A 33 13.64 0.91 -14.93
N ALA A 34 13.39 1.33 -16.18
CA ALA A 34 13.85 0.61 -17.35
C ALA A 34 15.38 0.62 -17.51
N ALA A 35 16.04 1.68 -17.01
CA ALA A 35 17.49 1.88 -17.10
C ALA A 35 18.30 1.24 -15.96
N LEU A 36 17.65 0.77 -14.89
CA LEU A 36 18.32 0.14 -13.75
C LEU A 36 18.65 -1.33 -14.01
N ASN A 37 19.74 -1.79 -13.40
CA ASN A 37 20.03 -3.22 -13.29
C ASN A 37 18.98 -3.88 -12.39
N LYS A 38 18.18 -4.78 -12.97
CA LYS A 38 17.03 -5.41 -12.30
C LYS A 38 17.42 -6.79 -11.74
N PRO A 39 16.95 -7.16 -10.55
CA PRO A 39 17.07 -8.54 -10.07
C PRO A 39 16.26 -9.51 -10.95
N ALA A 40 16.64 -10.79 -10.91
CA ALA A 40 16.03 -11.86 -11.69
C ALA A 40 14.50 -12.00 -11.49
N LEU A 41 13.98 -11.65 -10.32
CA LEU A 41 12.55 -11.71 -10.01
C LEU A 41 11.78 -10.42 -10.31
N SER A 42 12.37 -9.43 -10.99
CA SER A 42 11.63 -8.21 -11.36
C SER A 42 10.51 -8.53 -12.35
N PRO A 43 9.24 -8.24 -12.01
CA PRO A 43 8.15 -8.49 -12.94
C PRO A 43 8.19 -7.46 -14.09
N PRO A 44 7.48 -7.75 -15.20
CA PRO A 44 7.27 -6.77 -16.27
C PRO A 44 6.69 -5.46 -15.72
N GLY A 45 7.08 -4.31 -16.28
CA GLY A 45 6.71 -2.99 -15.75
C GLY A 45 5.20 -2.78 -15.57
N PHE A 46 4.37 -3.30 -16.49
CA PHE A 46 2.91 -3.18 -16.43
C PHE A 46 2.27 -3.93 -15.24
N VAL A 47 2.98 -4.90 -14.65
CA VAL A 47 2.45 -5.69 -13.52
C VAL A 47 2.31 -4.83 -12.26
N PHE A 48 3.20 -3.86 -12.07
CA PHE A 48 3.14 -2.94 -10.92
C PHE A 48 1.83 -2.14 -10.85
N PRO A 49 1.43 -1.35 -11.87
CA PRO A 49 0.19 -0.58 -11.79
C PRO A 49 -1.04 -1.47 -11.68
N VAL A 50 -1.05 -2.65 -12.30
CA VAL A 50 -2.16 -3.62 -12.18
C VAL A 50 -2.31 -4.10 -10.74
N ILE A 51 -1.22 -4.59 -10.13
CA ILE A 51 -1.25 -5.10 -8.76
C ILE A 51 -1.60 -3.99 -7.78
N TRP A 52 -0.96 -2.81 -7.88
CA TRP A 52 -1.28 -1.68 -7.00
C TRP A 52 -2.75 -1.26 -7.09
N THR A 53 -3.33 -1.23 -8.29
CA THR A 53 -4.76 -0.92 -8.47
C THR A 53 -5.65 -1.92 -7.73
N ILE A 54 -5.37 -3.22 -7.87
CA ILE A 54 -6.10 -4.27 -7.15
C ILE A 54 -5.94 -4.08 -5.64
N LEU A 55 -4.72 -3.84 -5.17
CA LEU A 55 -4.45 -3.63 -3.75
C LEU A 55 -5.19 -2.41 -3.18
N TYR A 56 -5.22 -1.29 -3.90
CA TYR A 56 -5.96 -0.10 -3.45
C TYR A 56 -7.47 -0.35 -3.38
N ILE A 57 -8.04 -1.14 -4.31
CA ILE A 57 -9.45 -1.55 -4.23
C ILE A 57 -9.68 -2.43 -2.99
N LEU A 58 -8.81 -3.41 -2.73
CA LEU A 58 -8.90 -4.26 -1.54
C LEU A 58 -8.77 -3.45 -0.25
N MET A 59 -7.85 -2.48 -0.21
CA MET A 59 -7.68 -1.55 0.91
C MET A 59 -8.95 -0.74 1.16
N GLY A 60 -9.58 -0.23 0.10
CA GLY A 60 -10.80 0.54 0.22
C GLY A 60 -12.00 -0.30 0.68
N PHE A 61 -12.11 -1.53 0.18
CA PHE A 61 -13.13 -2.46 0.65
C PHE A 61 -12.94 -2.80 2.13
N SER A 62 -11.69 -3.08 2.51
CA SER A 62 -11.29 -3.35 3.90
C SER A 62 -11.58 -2.16 4.82
N SER A 63 -11.25 -0.93 4.41
CA SER A 63 -11.53 0.28 5.20
C SER A 63 -13.04 0.53 5.35
N TYR A 64 -13.85 0.26 4.32
CA TYR A 64 -15.31 0.35 4.42
C TYR A 64 -15.91 -0.64 5.44
N ILE A 65 -15.38 -1.87 5.51
CA ILE A 65 -15.80 -2.85 6.53
C ILE A 65 -15.55 -2.30 7.93
N ILE A 66 -14.35 -1.74 8.17
CA ILE A 66 -13.99 -1.16 9.47
C ILE A 66 -14.87 0.07 9.77
N TYR A 67 -15.13 0.92 8.77
CA TYR A 67 -16.01 2.10 8.90
C TYR A 67 -17.42 1.71 9.37
N SER A 68 -17.95 0.67 8.75
CA SER A 68 -19.31 0.18 9.01
C SER A 68 -19.43 -0.60 10.33
N SER A 69 -18.31 -0.87 11.01
CA SER A 69 -18.32 -1.58 12.29
C SER A 69 -18.72 -0.67 13.44
N SER A 70 -19.53 -1.19 14.37
CA SER A 70 -19.89 -0.54 15.63
C SER A 70 -18.89 -0.82 16.77
N ARG A 71 -17.78 -1.53 16.50
CA ARG A 71 -16.79 -1.88 17.52
C ARG A 71 -16.01 -0.65 18.01
N PRO A 72 -15.71 -0.55 19.32
CA PRO A 72 -15.02 0.61 19.89
C PRO A 72 -13.57 0.79 19.39
N ASN A 73 -12.88 -0.30 19.04
CA ASN A 73 -11.49 -0.25 18.55
C ASN A 73 -11.33 0.32 17.12
N LYS A 74 -12.42 0.73 16.45
CA LYS A 74 -12.38 1.21 15.06
C LYS A 74 -11.51 2.46 14.87
N THR A 75 -11.50 3.39 15.83
CA THR A 75 -10.77 4.67 15.70
C THR A 75 -9.26 4.45 15.58
N ASN A 76 -8.70 3.59 16.45
CA ASN A 76 -7.29 3.24 16.41
C ASN A 76 -6.92 2.50 15.13
N ALA A 77 -7.80 1.61 14.65
CA ALA A 77 -7.62 0.93 13.38
C ALA A 77 -7.58 1.94 12.20
N PHE A 78 -8.46 2.94 12.19
CA PHE A 78 -8.44 4.00 11.17
C PHE A 78 -7.20 4.88 11.21
N LEU A 79 -6.71 5.22 12.40
CA LEU A 79 -5.48 5.98 12.55
C LEU A 79 -4.30 5.24 11.91
N LEU A 80 -4.17 3.93 12.19
CA LEU A 80 -3.14 3.08 11.57
C LEU A 80 -3.31 2.99 10.05
N TYR A 81 -4.56 2.92 9.56
CA TYR A 81 -4.84 2.94 8.12
C TYR A 81 -4.44 4.25 7.45
N GLY A 82 -4.67 5.40 8.10
CA GLY A 82 -4.20 6.69 7.62
C GLY A 82 -2.68 6.80 7.60
N ILE A 83 -2.02 6.33 8.67
CA ILE A 83 -0.55 6.33 8.76
C ILE A 83 0.05 5.44 7.66
N GLN A 84 -0.48 4.23 7.42
CA GLN A 84 0.07 3.39 6.37
C GLN A 84 -0.15 3.98 4.97
N LEU A 85 -1.28 4.65 4.72
CA LEU A 85 -1.49 5.35 3.44
C LEU A 85 -0.48 6.48 3.23
N PHE A 86 -0.16 7.22 4.29
CA PHE A 86 0.89 8.24 4.25
C PHE A 86 2.24 7.62 3.88
N PHE A 87 2.66 6.55 4.57
CA PHE A 87 3.91 5.89 4.24
C PHE A 87 3.92 5.31 2.82
N ASN A 88 2.81 4.70 2.40
CA ASN A 88 2.64 4.17 1.06
C ASN A 88 2.80 5.27 -0.02
N PHE A 89 2.17 6.43 0.19
CA PHE A 89 2.23 7.58 -0.72
C PHE A 89 3.66 8.07 -0.95
N PHE A 90 4.42 8.25 0.13
CA PHE A 90 5.76 8.82 0.05
C PHE A 90 6.80 7.83 -0.47
N TRP A 91 6.59 6.52 -0.30
CA TRP A 91 7.55 5.52 -0.74
C TRP A 91 7.87 5.65 -2.24
N SER A 92 6.86 5.74 -3.11
CA SER A 92 7.07 5.88 -4.55
C SER A 92 7.81 7.17 -4.91
N ILE A 93 7.54 8.27 -4.20
CA ILE A 93 8.22 9.56 -4.42
C ILE A 93 9.69 9.44 -4.03
N ILE A 94 9.98 8.89 -2.85
CA ILE A 94 11.36 8.69 -2.37
C ILE A 94 12.14 7.78 -3.35
N PHE A 95 11.52 6.70 -3.81
CA PHE A 95 12.16 5.71 -4.67
C PHE A 95 12.36 6.19 -6.10
N PHE A 96 11.31 6.68 -6.76
CA PHE A 96 11.35 7.00 -8.19
C PHE A 96 11.78 8.45 -8.47
N HIS A 97 11.33 9.42 -7.66
CA HIS A 97 11.63 10.84 -7.88
C HIS A 97 12.99 11.20 -7.30
N PHE A 98 13.20 10.96 -6.01
CA PHE A 98 14.45 11.32 -5.33
C PHE A 98 15.57 10.30 -5.51
N LYS A 99 15.25 9.06 -5.93
CA LYS A 99 16.22 7.98 -6.19
C LYS A 99 17.12 7.64 -4.99
N VAL A 100 16.66 7.88 -3.76
CA VAL A 100 17.42 7.60 -2.54
C VAL A 100 17.07 6.19 -2.05
N TYR A 101 17.66 5.18 -2.68
CA TYR A 101 17.22 3.78 -2.54
C TYR A 101 17.34 3.20 -1.13
N LEU A 102 18.38 3.57 -0.37
CA LEU A 102 18.55 3.13 1.02
C LEU A 102 17.46 3.70 1.92
N PHE A 103 17.15 4.99 1.77
CA PHE A 103 16.09 5.62 2.53
C PHE A 103 14.71 5.07 2.13
N ALA A 104 14.47 4.84 0.83
CA ALA A 104 13.26 4.17 0.35
C ALA A 104 13.08 2.77 0.96
N PHE A 105 14.17 2.01 1.10
CA PHE A 105 14.13 0.68 1.70
C PHE A 105 13.78 0.74 3.18
N ILE A 106 14.46 1.58 3.98
CA ILE A 106 14.17 1.76 5.41
C ILE A 106 12.71 2.22 5.60
N TRP A 107 12.25 3.15 4.77
CA TRP A 107 10.87 3.63 4.76
C TRP A 107 9.87 2.50 4.46
N LEU A 108 10.19 1.62 3.52
CA LEU A 108 9.36 0.46 3.17
C LEU A 108 9.31 -0.58 4.29
N ILE A 109 10.42 -0.83 5.00
CA ILE A 109 10.43 -1.70 6.18
C ILE A 109 9.52 -1.12 7.28
N ALA A 110 9.58 0.19 7.52
CA ALA A 110 8.67 0.86 8.45
C ALA A 110 7.21 0.72 8.02
N LEU A 111 6.91 0.89 6.72
CA LEU A 111 5.57 0.66 6.17
C LEU A 111 5.09 -0.78 6.42
N ILE A 112 5.91 -1.80 6.15
CA ILE A 112 5.58 -3.21 6.38
C ILE A 112 5.22 -3.44 7.86
N TYR A 113 5.98 -2.85 8.79
CA TYR A 113 5.71 -2.96 10.21
C TYR A 113 4.37 -2.31 10.60
N ILE A 114 4.09 -1.11 10.07
CA ILE A 114 2.81 -0.41 10.28
C ILE A 114 1.65 -1.26 9.74
N ILE A 115 1.78 -1.85 8.55
CA ILE A 115 0.76 -2.73 7.96
C ILE A 115 0.52 -3.94 8.86
N ALA A 116 1.57 -4.58 9.40
CA ALA A 116 1.42 -5.71 10.30
C ALA A 116 0.63 -5.35 11.57
N ILE A 117 0.91 -4.19 12.18
CA ILE A 117 0.14 -3.69 13.34
C ILE A 117 -1.30 -3.38 12.93
N MET A 118 -1.50 -2.70 11.80
CA MET A 118 -2.83 -2.39 11.27
C MET A 118 -3.65 -3.68 11.07
N ILE A 119 -3.08 -4.74 10.49
CA ILE A 119 -3.75 -6.02 10.29
C ILE A 119 -4.21 -6.62 11.62
N LYS A 120 -3.39 -6.58 12.67
CA LYS A 120 -3.78 -7.05 14.02
C LYS A 120 -4.99 -6.27 14.56
N HIS A 121 -4.99 -4.94 14.42
CA HIS A 121 -6.11 -4.11 14.85
C HIS A 121 -7.37 -4.33 14.00
N PHE A 122 -7.21 -4.50 12.68
CA PHE A 122 -8.31 -4.82 11.78
C PHE A 122 -8.90 -6.17 12.15
N TYR A 123 -8.10 -7.16 12.53
CA TYR A 123 -8.58 -8.50 12.88
C TYR A 123 -9.50 -8.48 14.11
N ILE A 124 -9.16 -7.65 15.11
CA ILE A 124 -9.99 -7.46 16.31
C ILE A 124 -11.36 -6.86 15.97
N VAL A 125 -11.42 -6.00 14.95
CA VAL A 125 -12.67 -5.35 14.51
C VAL A 125 -13.46 -6.23 13.53
N SER A 126 -12.78 -6.81 12.54
CA SER A 126 -13.31 -7.69 11.50
C SER A 126 -12.20 -8.53 10.86
N PRO A 127 -12.20 -9.86 11.05
CA PRO A 127 -11.24 -10.77 10.39
C PRO A 127 -11.24 -10.65 8.87
N LEU A 128 -12.41 -10.44 8.25
CA LEU A 128 -12.52 -10.26 6.81
C LEU A 128 -11.74 -9.03 6.33
N ALA A 129 -11.86 -7.90 7.04
CA ALA A 129 -11.12 -6.69 6.69
C ALA A 129 -9.61 -6.91 6.79
N ALA A 130 -9.14 -7.65 7.80
CA ALA A 130 -7.74 -7.98 7.98
C ALA A 130 -7.19 -8.88 6.86
N TYR A 131 -7.93 -9.93 6.48
CA TYR A 131 -7.50 -10.85 5.43
C TYR A 131 -7.36 -10.18 4.06
N LEU A 132 -8.19 -9.19 3.75
CA LEU A 132 -8.08 -8.42 2.51
C LEU A 132 -6.78 -7.59 2.42
N GLN A 133 -6.09 -7.36 3.55
CA GLN A 133 -4.82 -6.65 3.61
C GLN A 133 -3.61 -7.58 3.48
N ILE A 134 -3.78 -8.91 3.58
CA ILE A 134 -2.68 -9.88 3.44
C ILE A 134 -2.01 -9.78 2.05
N PRO A 135 -2.75 -9.72 0.92
CA PRO A 135 -2.12 -9.54 -0.38
C PRO A 135 -1.24 -8.28 -0.46
N TYR A 136 -1.68 -7.20 0.18
CA TYR A 136 -0.91 -5.95 0.25
C TYR A 136 0.37 -6.11 1.08
N PHE A 137 0.28 -6.73 2.24
CA PHE A 137 1.43 -6.99 3.10
C PHE A 137 2.49 -7.84 2.38
N LEU A 138 2.07 -8.92 1.72
CA LEU A 138 2.97 -9.78 0.94
C LEU A 138 3.60 -9.02 -0.24
N TRP A 139 2.83 -8.18 -0.92
CA TRP A 139 3.36 -7.35 -2.00
C TRP A 139 4.41 -6.36 -1.50
N CYS A 140 4.24 -5.76 -0.32
CA CYS A 140 5.25 -4.86 0.26
C CYS A 140 6.55 -5.59 0.61
N ILE A 141 6.46 -6.83 1.12
CA ILE A 141 7.65 -7.66 1.36
C ILE A 141 8.39 -7.93 0.05
N PHE A 142 7.65 -8.28 -1.02
CA PHE A 142 8.23 -8.45 -2.34
C PHE A 142 8.86 -7.15 -2.88
N ALA A 143 8.20 -6.01 -2.70
CA ALA A 143 8.75 -4.71 -3.07
C ALA A 143 10.03 -4.37 -2.28
N ALA A 144 10.14 -4.80 -1.02
CA ALA A 144 11.36 -4.62 -0.21
C ALA A 144 12.53 -5.43 -0.76
N TYR A 145 12.27 -6.68 -1.18
CA TYR A 145 13.27 -7.47 -1.91
C TYR A 145 13.75 -6.77 -3.18
N LEU A 146 12.83 -6.22 -3.99
CA LEU A 146 13.20 -5.50 -5.21
C LEU A 146 14.00 -4.22 -4.92
N ASN A 147 13.56 -3.43 -3.93
CA ASN A 147 14.25 -2.21 -3.52
C ASN A 147 15.66 -2.51 -3.00
N LEU A 148 15.83 -3.55 -2.17
CA LEU A 148 17.14 -3.96 -1.67
C LEU A 148 18.05 -4.44 -2.81
N SER A 149 17.50 -5.22 -3.73
CA SER A 149 18.27 -5.69 -4.89
C SER A 149 18.75 -4.53 -5.75
N ILE A 150 17.91 -3.52 -5.98
CA ILE A 150 18.28 -2.33 -6.74
C ILE A 150 19.38 -1.53 -6.02
N LEU A 151 19.30 -1.41 -4.70
CA LEU A 151 20.33 -0.77 -3.87
C LEU A 151 21.69 -1.50 -3.94
N ILE A 152 21.70 -2.83 -4.07
CA ILE A 152 22.94 -3.62 -4.17
C ILE A 152 23.55 -3.53 -5.58
N LEU A 153 22.70 -3.39 -6.61
CA LEU A 153 23.12 -3.44 -8.01
C LEU A 153 23.46 -2.06 -8.63
N ASN A 154 23.19 -0.95 -7.94
CA ASN A 154 23.36 0.43 -8.44
C ASN A 154 23.82 1.36 -7.32
#